data_AF-A0A3B9JLS0-F1
#
_entry.id   AF-A0A3B9JLS0-F1
#
_cell.length_a   1.000
_cell.length_b   1.000
_cell.length_c   1.000
_cell.angle_alpha   90.00
_cell.angle_beta   90.00
_cell.angle_gamma   90.00
#
_symmetry.space_group_name_H-M   'P 1'
#
loop_
_entity.id
_entity.type
_entity.pdbx_description
1 polymer ?
#
loop_
_entity_poly.entity_id
_entity_poly.type
_entity_poly.pdbx_seq_one_letter_code
_entity_poly.pdbx_strand_id
1 'polypeptide(L)'
;NMYDNHPYTWSNDLNEMDACRYTINACMRMRFCKADDTLEFDHKMNYDTAPEGFKAWFLHDNRVLKNTDIFFGHWSTLSKVNPPRGLLFDASQAHVYPMDQGCAWGGQLSAIRFEDKQIFSINC
;
A
#
# COMPACT_ATOMS: atom_id res chain seq x y z
N ASN A 1 13.23 -4.50 19.51
CA ASN A 1 13.73 -5.42 18.45
C ASN A 1 13.35 -4.80 17.12
N MET A 2 14.10 -4.98 16.02
CA MET A 2 13.49 -4.83 14.67
C MET A 2 12.35 -5.88 14.55
N TYR A 3 11.65 -6.12 13.45
CA TYR A 3 10.48 -7.05 13.42
C TYR A 3 9.27 -6.73 14.34
N ASP A 4 9.41 -5.88 15.35
CA ASP A 4 8.32 -5.45 16.21
C ASP A 4 7.43 -4.44 15.47
N ASN A 5 6.17 -4.33 15.89
CA ASN A 5 5.18 -3.47 15.27
C ASN A 5 5.28 -2.02 15.76
N HIS A 6 5.76 -1.80 16.99
CA HIS A 6 5.93 -0.46 17.54
C HIS A 6 7.23 0.20 17.08
N PRO A 7 7.27 1.54 16.93
CA PRO A 7 6.17 2.49 17.16
C PRO A 7 5.17 2.55 16.00
N TYR A 8 3.93 2.96 16.30
CA TYR A 8 2.86 3.10 15.28
C TYR A 8 2.83 4.47 14.61
N THR A 9 3.41 5.49 15.24
CA THR A 9 3.40 6.88 14.78
C THR A 9 4.83 7.39 14.67
N TRP A 10 5.09 8.24 13.68
CA TRP A 10 6.35 8.95 13.59
C TRP A 10 6.42 10.07 14.64
N SER A 11 7.60 10.27 15.21
CA SER A 11 7.94 11.48 15.96
C SER A 11 9.42 11.79 15.73
N ASN A 12 9.78 13.07 15.74
CA ASN A 12 11.19 13.49 15.67
C ASN A 12 11.97 13.12 16.94
N ASP A 13 11.28 12.74 18.02
CA ASP A 13 11.88 12.33 19.29
C ASP A 13 12.13 10.82 19.37
N LEU A 14 11.82 10.05 18.31
CA LEU A 14 12.12 8.63 18.27
C LEU A 14 13.63 8.40 18.36
N ASN A 15 14.04 7.44 19.19
CA ASN A 15 15.42 6.96 19.15
C ASN A 15 15.71 6.29 17.80
N GLU A 16 16.99 6.12 17.47
CA GLU A 16 17.44 5.58 16.20
C GLU A 16 16.78 4.23 15.84
N MET A 17 16.69 3.31 16.80
CA MET A 17 16.13 1.98 16.56
C MET A 17 14.62 1.99 16.32
N ASP A 18 13.90 2.89 16.99
CA ASP A 18 12.46 3.03 16.81
C ASP A 18 12.13 3.81 15.52
N ALA A 19 12.94 4.81 15.16
CA ALA A 19 12.85 5.50 13.87
C ALA A 19 13.12 4.56 12.68
N CYS A 20 14.17 3.74 12.77
CA CYS A 20 14.47 2.71 11.78
C CYS A 20 13.32 1.71 11.62
N ARG A 21 12.75 1.25 12.75
CA ARG A 21 11.64 0.29 12.74
C ARG A 21 10.36 0.88 12.21
N TYR A 22 10.01 2.11 12.58
CA TYR A 22 8.90 2.83 11.97
C TYR A 22 9.06 2.88 10.45
N THR A 23 10.24 3.29 9.99
CA THR A 23 10.54 3.44 8.55
C THR A 23 10.37 2.12 7.82
N ILE A 24 10.91 1.02 8.35
CA ILE A 24 10.74 -0.32 7.78
C ILE A 24 9.26 -0.73 7.75
N ASN A 25 8.54 -0.49 8.84
CA ASN A 25 7.12 -0.82 8.91
C ASN A 25 6.29 -0.01 7.90
N ALA A 26 6.55 1.30 7.78
CA ALA A 26 5.89 2.18 6.82
C ALA A 26 6.21 1.79 5.36
N CYS A 27 7.47 1.52 5.04
CA CYS A 27 7.89 1.24 3.67
C CYS A 27 7.59 -0.19 3.19
N MET A 28 7.60 -1.18 4.10
CA MET A 28 7.59 -2.59 3.72
C MET A 28 6.34 -3.36 4.17
N ARG A 29 5.54 -2.80 5.09
CA ARG A 29 4.44 -3.54 5.75
C ARG A 29 3.10 -2.79 5.79
N MET A 30 3.11 -1.50 5.50
CA MET A 30 1.92 -0.64 5.59
C MET A 30 0.82 -1.09 4.62
N ARG A 31 -0.40 -1.14 5.16
CA ARG A 31 -1.64 -1.31 4.39
C ARG A 31 -2.58 -0.16 4.72
N PHE A 32 -3.02 -0.12 5.96
CA PHE A 32 -3.92 0.89 6.47
C PHE A 32 -3.20 1.85 7.44
N CYS A 33 -3.68 3.08 7.47
CA CYS A 33 -3.30 4.06 8.48
C CYS A 33 -4.47 4.99 8.80
N LYS A 34 -4.40 5.64 9.96
CA LYS A 34 -5.29 6.74 10.33
C LYS A 34 -4.86 8.05 9.65
N ALA A 35 -5.71 9.07 9.73
CA ALA A 35 -5.39 10.42 9.24
C ALA A 35 -4.31 11.14 10.07
N ASP A 36 -3.98 10.62 11.26
CA ASP A 36 -2.88 11.09 12.11
C ASP A 36 -1.58 10.28 11.91
N ASP A 37 -1.48 9.55 10.79
CA ASP A 37 -0.35 8.71 10.39
C ASP A 37 -0.09 7.47 11.27
N THR A 38 -1.01 7.13 12.19
CA THR A 38 -0.94 5.86 12.95
C THR A 38 -1.07 4.65 12.02
N LEU A 39 -0.04 3.81 11.97
CA LEU A 39 0.01 2.58 11.18
C LEU A 39 -0.85 1.44 11.78
N GLU A 40 -1.43 0.62 10.91
CA GLU A 40 -2.20 -0.58 11.26
C GLU A 40 -1.51 -1.84 10.69
N PHE A 41 -1.43 -2.92 11.48
CA PHE A 41 -0.73 -4.15 11.07
C PHE A 41 -1.54 -5.45 11.21
N ASP A 42 -2.69 -5.43 11.87
CA ASP A 42 -3.45 -6.66 12.13
C ASP A 42 -4.30 -7.03 10.91
N HIS A 43 -4.84 -6.04 10.20
CA HIS A 43 -5.70 -6.27 9.05
C HIS A 43 -4.91 -6.40 7.75
N LYS A 44 -5.18 -7.49 7.03
CA LYS A 44 -4.45 -7.90 5.81
C LYS A 44 -5.35 -8.04 4.58
N MET A 45 -6.64 -7.77 4.77
CA MET A 45 -7.66 -7.91 3.74
C MET A 45 -7.64 -6.72 2.78
N ASN A 46 -8.62 -6.67 1.88
CA ASN A 46 -8.68 -5.71 0.80
C ASN A 46 -8.95 -4.28 1.32
N TYR A 47 -8.68 -3.25 0.51
CA TYR A 47 -8.69 -1.84 0.93
C TYR A 47 -10.05 -1.36 1.48
N ASP A 48 -11.14 -2.02 1.08
CA ASP A 48 -12.54 -1.74 1.44
C ASP A 48 -12.98 -2.39 2.77
N THR A 49 -12.07 -3.14 3.40
CA THR A 49 -12.30 -3.83 4.68
C THR A 49 -11.49 -3.24 5.83
N ALA A 50 -11.16 -1.95 5.72
CA ALA A 50 -10.38 -1.23 6.72
C ALA A 50 -11.09 -1.26 8.11
N PRO A 51 -10.34 -1.38 9.21
CA PRO A 51 -10.90 -1.26 10.55
C PRO A 51 -11.49 0.13 10.81
N GLU A 52 -12.34 0.24 11.83
CA GLU A 52 -12.93 1.52 12.22
C GLU A 52 -11.84 2.57 12.51
N GLY A 53 -11.97 3.73 11.88
CA GLY A 53 -11.02 4.85 12.00
C GLY A 53 -9.78 4.75 11.11
N PHE A 54 -9.58 3.63 10.40
CA PHE A 54 -8.48 3.44 9.46
C PHE A 54 -8.95 3.53 8.00
N LYS A 55 -8.02 3.84 7.10
CA LYS A 55 -8.22 3.77 5.65
C LYS A 55 -6.96 3.19 5.01
N ALA A 56 -7.09 2.63 3.80
CA ALA A 56 -5.91 2.27 3.03
C ALA A 56 -5.05 3.53 2.84
N TRP A 57 -3.72 3.40 2.93
CA TRP A 57 -2.83 4.57 2.94
C TRP A 57 -3.06 5.50 1.75
N PHE A 58 -3.46 4.94 0.60
CA PHE A 58 -3.71 5.67 -0.63
C PHE A 58 -5.08 6.35 -0.73
N LEU A 59 -6.03 6.05 0.17
CA LEU A 59 -7.37 6.66 0.22
C LEU A 59 -7.43 7.95 1.06
N HIS A 60 -6.31 8.40 1.62
CA HIS A 60 -6.24 9.69 2.31
C HIS A 60 -6.10 10.83 1.28
N ASP A 61 -6.90 11.89 1.44
CA ASP A 61 -6.95 13.00 0.47
C ASP A 61 -5.70 13.89 0.52
N ASN A 62 -5.10 14.03 1.71
CA ASN A 62 -3.99 14.96 1.98
C ASN A 62 -2.61 14.29 1.88
N ARG A 63 -2.44 13.35 0.93
CA ARG A 63 -1.14 12.72 0.70
C ARG A 63 -0.15 13.71 0.08
N VAL A 64 1.06 13.77 0.65
CA VAL A 64 2.19 14.54 0.10
C VAL A 64 2.49 14.18 -1.35
N LEU A 65 2.36 12.90 -1.69
CA LEU A 65 2.69 12.33 -3.01
C LEU A 65 1.46 12.11 -3.91
N LYS A 66 0.34 12.83 -3.69
CA LYS A 66 -0.91 12.61 -4.46
C LYS A 66 -0.81 12.80 -5.98
N ASN A 67 0.18 13.56 -6.45
CA ASN A 67 0.43 13.84 -7.88
C ASN A 67 1.67 13.10 -8.42
N THR A 68 2.17 12.10 -7.69
CA THR A 68 3.37 11.33 -8.05
C THR A 68 2.95 9.90 -8.31
N ASP A 69 3.38 9.31 -9.44
CA ASP A 69 3.15 7.89 -9.72
C ASP A 69 3.82 7.02 -8.65
N ILE A 70 3.02 6.29 -7.87
CA ILE A 70 3.46 5.35 -6.85
C ILE A 70 3.14 3.93 -7.32
N PHE A 71 4.19 3.19 -7.65
CA PHE A 71 4.13 1.76 -7.94
C PHE A 71 4.53 1.00 -6.69
N PHE A 72 3.67 0.11 -6.21
CA PHE A 72 3.94 -0.64 -4.99
C PHE A 72 3.45 -2.09 -5.06
N GLY A 73 4.01 -2.93 -4.20
CA GLY A 73 3.64 -4.34 -4.08
C GLY A 73 3.19 -4.69 -2.66
N HIS A 74 3.55 -5.89 -2.19
CA HIS A 74 3.29 -6.40 -0.82
C HIS A 74 1.82 -6.70 -0.47
N TRP A 75 0.88 -5.96 -1.05
CA TRP A 75 -0.54 -6.04 -0.72
C TRP A 75 -1.34 -6.84 -1.75
N SER A 76 -1.02 -8.12 -1.90
CA SER A 76 -1.61 -9.03 -2.89
C SER A 76 -3.15 -9.14 -2.85
N THR A 77 -3.80 -8.83 -1.73
CA THR A 77 -5.28 -8.88 -1.63
C THR A 77 -5.98 -7.79 -2.46
N LEU A 78 -5.25 -6.78 -2.94
CA LEU A 78 -5.74 -5.78 -3.89
C LEU A 78 -5.97 -6.35 -5.30
N SER A 79 -5.42 -7.53 -5.63
CA SER A 79 -5.54 -8.15 -6.96
C SER A 79 -6.96 -8.62 -7.31
N LYS A 80 -7.81 -8.79 -6.29
CA LYS A 80 -9.19 -9.30 -6.44
C LYS A 80 -10.20 -8.20 -6.82
N VAL A 81 -9.73 -7.00 -7.11
CA VAL A 81 -10.60 -5.88 -7.46
C VAL A 81 -10.96 -5.96 -8.95
N ASN A 82 -12.26 -6.03 -9.22
CA ASN A 82 -12.79 -5.86 -10.57
C ASN A 82 -13.09 -4.37 -10.82
N PRO A 83 -12.72 -3.80 -11.99
CA PRO A 83 -12.12 -4.47 -13.13
C PRO A 83 -10.61 -4.74 -12.95
N PRO A 84 -10.08 -5.83 -13.55
CA PRO A 84 -8.67 -6.18 -13.55
C PRO A 84 -7.92 -5.31 -14.57
N ARG A 85 -7.86 -4.01 -14.34
CA ARG A 85 -6.98 -3.09 -15.07
C ARG A 85 -6.57 -1.98 -14.13
N GLY A 86 -5.28 -1.96 -13.79
CA GLY A 86 -4.53 -0.79 -13.33
C GLY A 86 -5.38 0.30 -12.73
N LEU A 87 -5.78 0.05 -11.49
CA LEU A 87 -6.66 0.85 -10.65
C LEU A 87 -6.61 2.36 -10.93
N LEU A 88 -7.57 2.82 -11.74
CA LEU A 88 -8.15 4.14 -11.61
C LEU A 88 -9.39 3.96 -10.75
N PHE A 89 -9.18 3.81 -9.44
CA PHE A 89 -10.25 3.83 -8.45
C PHE A 89 -10.84 5.25 -8.39
N ASP A 90 -11.56 5.69 -9.42
CA ASP A 90 -11.98 7.10 -9.53
C ASP A 90 -10.77 8.07 -9.68
N ALA A 91 -11.04 9.30 -10.14
CA ALA A 91 -10.05 10.37 -10.29
C ALA A 91 -9.31 10.70 -8.99
N SER A 92 -9.90 10.42 -7.82
CA SER A 92 -9.26 10.58 -6.51
C SER A 92 -8.05 9.66 -6.27
N GLN A 93 -7.91 8.61 -7.09
CA GLN A 93 -6.86 7.58 -6.96
C GLN A 93 -5.91 7.57 -8.16
N ALA A 94 -5.88 8.65 -8.93
CA ALA A 94 -4.84 8.86 -9.92
C ALA A 94 -3.45 8.65 -9.28
N HIS A 95 -2.51 8.13 -10.08
CA HIS A 95 -1.12 7.91 -9.69
C HIS A 95 -0.83 6.77 -8.68
N VAL A 96 -1.77 5.85 -8.43
CA VAL A 96 -1.53 4.70 -7.53
C VAL A 96 -1.62 3.38 -8.30
N TYR A 97 -0.52 2.63 -8.32
CA TYR A 97 -0.39 1.40 -9.11
C TYR A 97 0.03 0.22 -8.23
N PRO A 98 -0.92 -0.58 -7.70
CA PRO A 98 -0.58 -1.82 -7.00
C PRO A 98 -0.23 -2.92 -8.01
N MET A 99 1.04 -3.29 -8.02
CA MET A 99 1.63 -4.25 -8.94
C MET A 99 1.70 -5.66 -8.36
N ASP A 100 1.47 -5.83 -7.05
CA ASP A 100 1.36 -7.15 -6.43
C ASP A 100 -0.02 -7.76 -6.75
N GLN A 101 -0.03 -8.55 -7.81
CA GLN A 101 -1.21 -9.29 -8.26
C GLN A 101 -1.29 -10.71 -7.68
N GLY A 102 -0.50 -11.00 -6.63
CA GLY A 102 -0.62 -12.23 -5.86
C GLY A 102 -0.19 -13.52 -6.57
N CYS A 103 0.79 -13.46 -7.48
CA CYS A 103 1.31 -14.63 -8.20
C CYS A 103 1.59 -15.85 -7.29
N ALA A 104 2.24 -15.64 -6.15
CA ALA A 104 2.55 -16.71 -5.18
C ALA A 104 1.31 -17.41 -4.59
N TRP A 105 0.13 -16.81 -4.76
CA TRP A 105 -1.16 -17.28 -4.26
C TRP A 105 -2.10 -17.77 -5.39
N GLY A 106 -1.55 -18.07 -6.58
CA GLY A 106 -2.33 -18.44 -7.76
C GLY A 106 -3.01 -17.25 -8.46
N GLY A 107 -2.49 -16.05 -8.24
CA GLY A 107 -2.89 -14.84 -8.96
C GLY A 107 -2.10 -14.68 -10.26
N GLN A 108 -1.60 -13.47 -10.52
CA GLN A 108 -0.84 -13.16 -11.72
C GLN A 108 0.51 -12.53 -11.40
N LEU A 109 1.50 -12.76 -12.27
CA LEU A 109 2.72 -11.95 -12.32
C LEU A 109 2.50 -10.86 -13.36
N SER A 110 2.62 -9.60 -12.94
CA SER A 110 2.32 -8.44 -13.78
C SER A 110 3.52 -7.50 -13.92
N ALA A 111 3.65 -6.92 -15.10
CA ALA A 111 4.60 -5.87 -15.42
C ALA A 111 3.86 -4.67 -16.00
N ILE A 112 4.34 -3.46 -15.71
CA ILE A 112 3.80 -2.22 -16.27
C ILE A 112 4.85 -1.55 -17.14
N ARG A 113 4.47 -1.18 -18.37
CA ARG A 113 5.28 -0.32 -19.22
C ARG A 113 5.04 1.13 -18.82
N PHE A 114 6.10 1.88 -18.55
CA PHE A 114 5.99 3.17 -17.86
C PHE A 114 5.37 4.26 -18.76
N GLU A 115 5.65 4.22 -20.05
CA GLU A 115 5.31 5.26 -21.02
C GLU A 115 3.80 5.42 -21.23
N ASP A 116 3.08 4.31 -21.29
CA ASP A 116 1.64 4.26 -21.55
C ASP A 116 0.85 3.59 -20.42
N LYS A 117 1.54 3.22 -19.34
CA LYS A 117 0.97 2.51 -18.19
C LYS A 117 0.27 1.20 -18.58
N GLN A 118 0.64 0.60 -19.72
CA GLN A 118 0.08 -0.67 -20.15
C GLN A 118 0.56 -1.78 -19.20
N ILE A 119 -0.39 -2.57 -18.69
CA ILE A 119 -0.11 -3.72 -17.84
C ILE A 119 -0.13 -5.00 -18.68
N PHE A 120 0.91 -5.82 -18.49
CA PHE A 120 1.05 -7.16 -19.05
C PHE A 120 1.03 -8.15 -17.90
N SER A 121 0.21 -9.20 -18.00
CA SER A 121 0.04 -10.17 -16.92
C SER A 121 0.08 -11.58 -17.46
N ILE A 122 0.74 -12.47 -16.71
CA ILE A 122 0.69 -13.92 -16.93
C ILE A 122 0.08 -14.59 -15.70
N ASN A 123 -0.70 -15.65 -15.90
CA ASN A 123 -1.20 -16.45 -14.79
C ASN A 123 -0.04 -17.22 -14.15
N CYS A 124 -0.09 -17.28 -12.83
CA CYS A 124 0.60 -18.27 -12.03
C CYS A 124 -0.40 -19.40 -11.72
#